data_AF-A0A7D5YVE0-F1
#
_entry.id   AF-A0A7D5YVE0-F1
#
_cell.length_a   1.000
_cell.length_b   1.000
_cell.length_c   1.000
_cell.angle_alpha   90.00
_cell.angle_beta   90.00
_cell.angle_gamma   90.00
#
_symmetry.space_group_name_H-M   'P 1'
#
loop_
_entity.id
_entity.type
_entity.pdbx_description
1 polymer ?
#
loop_
_entity_poly.entity_id
_entity_poly.type
_entity_poly.pdbx_seq_one_letter_code
_entity_poly.pdbx_strand_id
1 'polypeptide(L)'
;MGIKRSSQHLVLVAIWAVLFLIGYLSLSPSREGVGFIKSPFRRSSSIRPRYIFVDLGANIGDSLDAFLGKEDAKFQYEFPRPDWARYEEAGKFAGIAQVPKRMLAHFPFCKIDIYLFEGNPTFNPALVEAKQRHRSRGVNVNIFPSTVVDVRDGTRMFYLDTINDEHDYWGSSIYANHPDAVDSGSNGTELTAINISRWLLMNTLPHDFVVVKMDIEGSEYDVIPHMAEMRVWTVIDHLLVEWHSGLHDEDAVRRAEMGMKKLVAEGVNMPEYDSPA
;
A
#
# COMPACT_ATOMS: atom_id res chain seq x y z
N MET A 1 -61.95 38.08 14.17
CA MET A 1 -60.79 38.12 15.09
C MET A 1 -59.53 38.00 14.24
N GLY A 2 -58.96 39.13 13.83
CA GLY A 2 -57.89 39.19 12.82
C GLY A 2 -56.51 39.06 13.45
N ILE A 3 -55.75 38.05 13.04
CA ILE A 3 -54.36 37.85 13.48
C ILE A 3 -53.47 38.76 12.64
N LYS A 4 -53.05 39.90 13.21
CA LYS A 4 -51.96 40.71 12.67
C LYS A 4 -50.67 39.86 12.73
N ARG A 5 -50.31 39.18 11.64
CA ARG A 5 -48.95 38.65 11.46
C ARG A 5 -48.00 39.84 11.45
N SER A 6 -47.12 39.91 12.44
CA SER A 6 -46.10 40.95 12.55
C SER A 6 -45.31 41.01 11.24
N SER A 7 -45.17 42.22 10.70
CA SER A 7 -44.40 42.53 9.48
C SER A 7 -42.97 41.97 9.53
N GLN A 8 -42.40 41.78 10.72
CA GLN A 8 -41.09 41.17 10.88
C GLN A 8 -41.04 39.69 10.50
N HIS A 9 -42.09 38.92 10.74
CA HIS A 9 -42.14 37.51 10.33
C HIS A 9 -42.27 37.36 8.81
N LEU A 10 -42.98 38.26 8.14
CA LEU A 10 -43.07 38.29 6.67
C LEU A 10 -41.73 38.66 6.04
N VAL A 11 -40.99 39.60 6.64
CA VAL A 11 -39.65 39.99 6.19
C VAL A 11 -38.66 38.84 6.38
N LEU A 12 -38.69 38.14 7.52
CA LEU A 12 -37.82 36.99 7.77
C LEU A 12 -38.09 35.83 6.79
N VAL A 13 -39.36 35.51 6.52
CA VAL A 13 -39.71 34.47 5.53
C VAL A 13 -39.29 34.88 4.12
N ALA A 14 -39.43 36.16 3.75
CA ALA A 14 -38.96 36.66 2.45
C ALA A 14 -37.43 36.59 2.32
N ILE A 15 -36.68 36.93 3.38
CA ILE A 15 -35.21 36.83 3.41
C ILE A 15 -34.78 35.37 3.24
N TRP A 16 -35.41 34.44 3.97
CA TRP A 16 -35.10 33.02 3.85
C TRP A 16 -35.45 32.45 2.46
N ALA A 17 -36.56 32.89 1.85
CA ALA A 17 -36.93 32.48 0.50
C ALA A 17 -35.94 33.01 -0.57
N VAL A 18 -35.45 34.25 -0.43
CA VAL A 18 -34.44 34.82 -1.32
C VAL A 18 -33.09 34.12 -1.15
N LEU A 19 -32.67 33.84 0.08
CA LEU A 19 -31.41 33.10 0.33
C LEU A 19 -31.47 31.67 -0.19
N PHE A 20 -32.62 31.01 -0.07
CA PHE A 20 -32.83 29.67 -0.63
C PHE A 20 -32.86 29.69 -2.16
N LEU A 21 -33.46 30.72 -2.78
CA LEU A 21 -33.47 30.89 -4.23
C LEU A 21 -32.06 31.19 -4.79
N ILE A 22 -31.26 32.01 -4.10
CA ILE A 22 -29.86 32.27 -4.45
C ILE A 22 -29.03 30.99 -4.30
N GLY A 23 -29.21 30.23 -3.23
CA GLY A 23 -28.52 28.94 -3.04
C GLY A 23 -28.90 27.91 -4.11
N TYR A 24 -30.19 27.83 -4.47
CA TYR A 24 -30.69 26.92 -5.48
C TYR A 24 -30.21 27.30 -6.90
N LEU A 25 -30.22 28.59 -7.24
CA LEU A 25 -29.66 29.11 -8.51
C LEU A 25 -28.13 28.97 -8.57
N SER A 26 -27.43 28.93 -7.43
CA SER A 26 -25.97 28.71 -7.36
C SER A 26 -25.57 27.23 -7.47
N LEU A 27 -26.53 26.31 -7.35
CA LEU A 27 -26.31 24.86 -7.39
C LEU A 27 -26.89 24.19 -8.65
N SER A 28 -27.61 24.93 -9.49
CA SER A 28 -28.07 24.45 -10.80
C SER A 28 -26.97 24.64 -11.86
N PRO A 29 -26.40 23.57 -12.43
CA PRO A 29 -25.46 23.70 -13.54
C PRO A 29 -26.24 24.14 -14.78
N SER A 30 -26.03 25.38 -15.24
CA SER A 30 -26.51 25.81 -16.54
C SER A 30 -25.78 25.02 -17.62
N ARG A 31 -26.51 24.11 -18.29
CA ARG A 31 -26.14 23.66 -19.63
C ARG A 31 -26.25 24.89 -20.53
N GLU A 32 -25.11 25.46 -20.94
CA GLU A 32 -24.79 25.92 -22.31
C GLU A 32 -23.28 26.18 -22.35
N GLY A 33 -22.60 25.60 -23.34
CA GLY A 33 -21.16 25.78 -23.51
C GLY A 33 -20.83 27.15 -24.08
N VAL A 34 -19.67 27.71 -23.73
CA VAL A 34 -18.77 28.54 -24.56
C VAL A 34 -17.49 28.79 -23.75
N GLY A 35 -16.34 28.67 -24.42
CA GLY A 35 -15.23 29.61 -24.19
C GLY A 35 -14.20 29.21 -23.15
N PHE A 36 -13.14 28.59 -23.64
CA PHE A 36 -11.86 28.37 -22.96
C PHE A 36 -11.20 29.72 -22.61
N ILE A 37 -11.61 30.37 -21.51
CA ILE A 37 -10.84 31.45 -20.90
C ILE A 37 -9.91 30.83 -19.85
N LYS A 38 -8.61 30.80 -20.17
CA LYS A 38 -7.53 30.44 -19.25
C LYS A 38 -7.57 31.39 -18.04
N SER A 39 -8.22 30.98 -16.96
CA SER A 39 -8.00 31.56 -15.64
C SER A 39 -6.66 31.06 -15.09
N PRO A 40 -5.72 31.94 -14.72
CA PRO A 40 -4.43 31.54 -14.15
C PRO A 40 -4.51 31.18 -12.66
N PHE A 41 -5.69 31.18 -12.03
CA PHE A 41 -5.83 30.73 -10.66
C PHE A 41 -6.01 29.21 -10.60
N ARG A 42 -4.87 28.51 -10.78
CA ARG A 42 -4.68 27.14 -10.31
C ARG A 42 -4.92 27.16 -8.79
N ARG A 43 -6.08 26.70 -8.33
CA ARG A 43 -6.19 26.20 -6.95
C ARG A 43 -5.21 25.05 -6.85
N SER A 44 -4.02 25.33 -6.32
CA SER A 44 -3.07 24.30 -5.91
C SER A 44 -3.77 23.46 -4.84
N SER A 45 -4.25 22.28 -5.21
CA SER A 45 -4.45 21.23 -4.23
C SER A 45 -3.04 20.88 -3.74
N SER A 46 -2.69 21.40 -2.58
CA SER A 46 -1.39 21.20 -1.92
C SER A 46 -1.18 19.76 -1.40
N ILE A 47 -1.90 18.78 -1.95
CA ILE A 47 -1.83 17.38 -1.54
C ILE A 47 -0.62 16.80 -2.25
N ARG A 48 0.43 16.52 -1.47
CA ARG A 48 1.63 15.86 -1.98
C ARG A 48 1.41 14.35 -1.96
N PRO A 49 1.71 13.64 -3.06
CA PRO A 49 1.63 12.18 -3.10
C PRO A 49 2.60 11.55 -2.09
N ARG A 50 2.18 10.49 -1.40
CA ARG A 50 3.10 9.66 -0.61
C ARG A 50 3.80 8.67 -1.54
N TYR A 51 5.02 8.30 -1.19
CA TYR A 51 5.69 7.15 -1.79
C TYR A 51 5.57 5.98 -0.83
N ILE A 52 4.88 4.92 -1.24
CA ILE A 52 4.56 3.78 -0.38
C ILE A 52 5.25 2.55 -0.94
N PHE A 53 6.00 1.87 -0.08
CA PHE A 53 6.57 0.56 -0.36
C PHE A 53 5.91 -0.47 0.54
N VAL A 54 5.36 -1.51 -0.07
CA VAL A 54 4.73 -2.64 0.62
C VAL A 54 5.50 -3.89 0.25
N ASP A 55 6.05 -4.55 1.27
CA ASP A 55 6.84 -5.78 1.13
C ASP A 55 6.04 -6.92 1.74
N LEU A 56 5.60 -7.85 0.90
CA LEU A 56 4.84 -9.04 1.28
C LEU A 56 5.80 -10.24 1.22
N GLY A 57 6.03 -10.86 2.37
CA GLY A 57 7.14 -11.78 2.61
C GLY A 57 8.44 -11.01 2.73
N ALA A 58 8.53 -10.25 3.82
CA ALA A 58 9.66 -9.38 4.07
C ALA A 58 10.87 -10.13 4.66
N ASN A 59 10.67 -11.35 5.17
CA ASN A 59 11.66 -12.19 5.82
C ASN A 59 12.48 -11.38 6.84
N ILE A 60 13.80 -11.31 6.67
CA ILE A 60 14.72 -10.54 7.52
C ILE A 60 14.81 -9.03 7.17
N GLY A 61 14.11 -8.59 6.12
CA GLY A 61 14.06 -7.20 5.68
C GLY A 61 15.16 -6.80 4.68
N ASP A 62 15.64 -7.72 3.84
CA ASP A 62 16.67 -7.42 2.83
C ASP A 62 16.15 -6.48 1.73
N SER A 63 14.93 -6.73 1.25
CA SER A 63 14.24 -5.87 0.27
C SER A 63 14.08 -4.43 0.75
N LEU A 64 13.93 -4.21 2.07
CA LEU A 64 13.92 -2.86 2.65
C LEU A 64 15.27 -2.15 2.47
N ASP A 65 16.37 -2.86 2.69
CA ASP A 65 17.71 -2.31 2.58
C ASP A 65 18.07 -2.02 1.09
N ALA A 66 17.65 -2.90 0.17
CA ALA A 66 17.73 -2.66 -1.28
C ALA A 66 16.85 -1.49 -1.73
N PHE A 67 15.59 -1.42 -1.26
CA PHE A 67 14.67 -0.32 -1.54
C PHE A 67 15.24 1.04 -1.13
N LEU A 68 15.91 1.10 0.02
CA LEU A 68 16.55 2.32 0.52
C LEU A 68 17.90 2.64 -0.16
N GLY A 69 18.35 1.80 -1.11
CA GLY A 69 19.57 2.00 -1.88
C GLY A 69 20.84 1.93 -1.02
N LYS A 70 20.88 1.02 -0.04
CA LYS A 70 22.08 0.82 0.77
C LYS A 70 23.17 0.11 -0.03
N GLU A 71 24.39 0.62 0.07
CA GLU A 71 25.57 0.00 -0.57
C GLU A 71 25.86 -1.41 -0.02
N ASP A 72 25.54 -1.67 1.25
CA ASP A 72 25.75 -2.94 1.96
C ASP A 72 24.51 -3.84 1.99
N ALA A 73 23.47 -3.55 1.19
CA ALA A 73 22.32 -4.44 1.06
C ALA A 73 22.74 -5.81 0.51
N LYS A 74 22.09 -6.90 0.97
CA LYS A 74 22.33 -8.28 0.52
C LYS A 74 22.30 -8.40 -1.00
N PHE A 75 21.40 -7.65 -1.63
CA PHE A 75 21.32 -7.50 -3.08
C PHE A 75 21.03 -6.05 -3.47
N GLN A 76 21.31 -5.72 -4.73
CA GLN A 76 21.00 -4.42 -5.32
C GLN A 76 19.84 -4.58 -6.30
N TYR A 77 18.77 -3.82 -6.09
CA TYR A 77 17.62 -3.77 -7.01
C TYR A 77 17.07 -2.35 -7.07
N GLU A 78 16.87 -1.83 -8.28
CA GLU A 78 16.29 -0.50 -8.48
C GLU A 78 14.76 -0.59 -8.52
N PHE A 79 14.12 -0.49 -7.36
CA PHE A 79 12.66 -0.45 -7.29
C PHE A 79 12.08 0.77 -8.01
N PRO A 80 10.93 0.62 -8.70
CA PRO A 80 10.29 1.72 -9.40
C PRO A 80 10.06 2.91 -8.48
N ARG A 81 10.50 4.09 -8.91
CA ARG A 81 10.48 5.30 -8.10
C ARG A 81 10.09 6.50 -8.96
N PRO A 82 9.21 7.39 -8.48
CA PRO A 82 8.89 8.59 -9.21
C PRO A 82 10.01 9.63 -9.05
N ASP A 83 10.21 10.49 -10.07
CA ASP A 83 11.28 11.51 -10.09
C ASP A 83 11.29 12.44 -8.86
N TRP A 84 10.12 12.64 -8.25
CA TRP A 84 9.95 13.49 -7.07
C TRP A 84 10.28 12.79 -5.74
N ALA A 85 10.39 11.45 -5.70
CA ALA A 85 10.75 10.74 -4.48
C ALA A 85 12.28 10.64 -4.37
N ARG A 86 12.89 11.30 -3.37
CA ARG A 86 14.34 11.25 -3.13
C ARG A 86 14.65 10.67 -1.75
N TYR A 87 15.37 9.55 -1.68
CA TYR A 87 15.76 8.90 -0.42
C TYR A 87 16.62 9.81 0.48
N GLU A 88 17.47 10.65 -0.10
CA GLU A 88 18.36 11.55 0.65
C GLU A 88 17.61 12.61 1.49
N GLU A 89 16.35 12.89 1.18
CA GLU A 89 15.56 13.90 1.88
C GLU A 89 14.84 13.33 3.11
N ALA A 90 14.65 12.01 3.21
CA ALA A 90 14.01 11.36 4.34
C ALA A 90 14.91 11.34 5.60
N GLY A 91 16.24 11.29 5.43
CA GLY A 91 17.20 11.12 6.53
C GLY A 91 18.12 12.30 6.86
N LYS A 92 18.37 13.25 5.95
CA LYS A 92 19.35 14.32 6.19
C LYS A 92 18.93 15.38 7.22
N PHE A 93 17.64 15.50 7.57
CA PHE A 93 17.15 16.54 8.49
C PHE A 93 16.87 16.07 9.92
N ALA A 94 16.85 14.76 10.18
CA ALA A 94 16.69 14.23 11.55
C ALA A 94 17.86 14.63 12.47
N GLY A 95 19.04 14.92 11.91
CA GLY A 95 20.23 15.36 12.63
C GLY A 95 20.45 16.88 12.74
N ILE A 96 19.65 17.72 12.07
CA ILE A 96 19.84 19.17 12.11
C ILE A 96 18.99 19.75 13.25
N ALA A 97 19.51 19.69 14.47
CA ALA A 97 18.86 20.14 15.71
C ALA A 97 18.52 21.66 15.77
N GLN A 98 18.64 22.42 14.67
CA GLN A 98 18.47 23.88 14.63
C GLN A 98 17.53 24.42 13.55
N VAL A 99 16.82 23.58 12.79
CA VAL A 99 15.83 24.12 11.81
C VAL A 99 14.49 24.40 12.52
N PRO A 100 13.98 25.65 12.49
CA PRO A 100 12.68 25.96 13.08
C PRO A 100 11.56 25.12 12.42
N LYS A 101 10.65 24.54 13.22
CA LYS A 101 9.52 23.71 12.73
C LYS A 101 8.73 24.34 11.56
N ARG A 102 8.64 25.67 11.50
CA ARG A 102 7.97 26.42 10.41
C ARG A 102 8.68 26.33 9.06
N MET A 103 10.00 26.15 9.08
CA MET A 103 10.84 26.02 7.90
C MET A 103 10.84 24.58 7.38
N LEU A 104 10.79 23.57 8.27
CA LEU A 104 10.57 22.16 7.90
C LEU A 104 9.24 21.94 7.15
N ALA A 105 8.20 22.73 7.43
CA ALA A 105 6.92 22.67 6.71
C ALA A 105 7.00 23.18 5.25
N HIS A 106 8.05 23.93 4.89
CA HIS A 106 8.27 24.47 3.54
C HIS A 106 9.26 23.65 2.71
N PHE A 107 10.01 22.72 3.32
CA PHE A 107 10.87 21.81 2.58
C PHE A 107 10.03 20.76 1.84
N PRO A 108 10.39 20.39 0.60
CA PRO A 108 9.62 19.51 -0.26
C PRO A 108 9.81 18.03 0.12
N PHE A 109 9.72 17.67 1.41
CA PHE A 109 9.96 16.30 1.82
C PHE A 109 8.94 15.34 1.18
N CYS A 110 9.46 14.38 0.40
CA CYS A 110 8.75 13.17 0.03
C CYS A 110 8.44 12.37 1.32
N LYS A 111 7.15 12.11 1.60
CA LYS A 111 6.79 11.21 2.69
C LYS A 111 6.87 9.78 2.17
N ILE A 112 7.86 9.04 2.66
CA ILE A 112 8.02 7.61 2.39
C ILE A 112 7.40 6.83 3.56
N ASP A 113 6.38 6.02 3.27
CA ASP A 113 5.79 5.07 4.22
C ASP A 113 6.14 3.65 3.76
N ILE A 114 6.72 2.84 4.64
CA ILE A 114 7.11 1.46 4.34
C ILE A 114 6.34 0.49 5.23
N TYR A 115 5.87 -0.61 4.65
CA TYR A 115 5.09 -1.65 5.33
C TYR A 115 5.65 -3.02 5.01
N LEU A 116 6.06 -3.75 6.03
CA LEU A 116 6.67 -5.09 5.91
C LEU A 116 5.75 -6.12 6.53
N PHE A 117 5.30 -7.10 5.76
CA PHE A 117 4.45 -8.21 6.19
C PHE A 117 5.22 -9.51 6.16
N GLU A 118 5.15 -10.27 7.24
CA GLU A 118 5.87 -11.53 7.35
C GLU A 118 5.09 -12.55 8.16
N GLY A 119 4.85 -13.73 7.57
CA GLY A 119 4.12 -14.83 8.20
C GLY A 119 4.97 -15.59 9.21
N ASN A 120 6.22 -15.90 8.87
CA ASN A 120 7.10 -16.75 9.67
C ASN A 120 7.59 -16.02 10.95
N PRO A 121 7.18 -16.48 12.15
CA PRO A 121 7.57 -15.85 13.41
C PRO A 121 9.07 -15.84 13.68
N THR A 122 9.85 -16.71 13.04
CA THR A 122 11.31 -16.78 13.17
C THR A 122 11.97 -15.45 12.81
N PHE A 123 11.39 -14.70 11.88
CA PHE A 123 11.93 -13.41 11.43
C PHE A 123 11.50 -12.20 12.26
N ASN A 124 10.61 -12.38 13.24
CA ASN A 124 10.11 -11.27 14.06
C ASN A 124 11.23 -10.43 14.70
N PRO A 125 12.31 -11.01 15.27
CA PRO A 125 13.41 -10.22 15.82
C PRO A 125 14.10 -9.37 14.76
N ALA A 126 14.36 -9.93 13.58
CA ALA A 126 15.01 -9.23 12.46
C ALA A 126 14.16 -8.05 11.96
N LEU A 127 12.84 -8.22 11.83
CA LEU A 127 11.94 -7.12 11.43
C LEU A 127 11.89 -5.99 12.46
N VAL A 128 11.90 -6.34 13.76
CA VAL A 128 11.98 -5.34 14.83
C VAL A 128 13.30 -4.57 14.74
N GLU A 129 14.42 -5.26 14.51
CA GLU A 129 15.72 -4.64 14.31
C GLU A 129 15.73 -3.74 13.06
N ALA A 130 15.25 -4.22 11.91
CA ALA A 130 15.15 -3.45 10.67
C ALA A 130 14.36 -2.14 10.87
N LYS A 131 13.22 -2.21 11.57
CA LYS A 131 12.44 -1.02 11.95
C LYS A 131 13.22 -0.07 12.86
N GLN A 132 13.95 -0.58 13.84
CA GLN A 132 14.75 0.24 14.77
C GLN A 132 15.93 0.92 14.06
N ARG A 133 16.65 0.20 13.19
CA ARG A 133 17.77 0.74 12.39
C ARG A 133 17.35 1.99 11.61
N HIS A 134 16.15 1.98 11.03
CA HIS A 134 15.71 3.04 10.10
C HIS A 134 14.91 4.17 10.76
N ARG A 135 14.35 3.93 11.95
CA ARG A 135 13.65 4.97 12.72
C ARG A 135 14.55 6.16 13.05
N SER A 136 15.84 5.90 13.32
CA SER A 136 16.84 6.95 13.59
C SER A 136 17.07 7.89 12.39
N ARG A 137 16.73 7.42 11.18
CA ARG A 137 16.93 8.12 9.90
C ARG A 137 15.64 8.76 9.37
N GLY A 138 14.60 8.94 10.19
CA GLY A 138 13.36 9.60 9.79
C GLY A 138 12.47 8.83 8.81
N VAL A 139 12.82 7.58 8.47
CA VAL A 139 12.03 6.69 7.61
C VAL A 139 10.94 6.02 8.44
N ASN A 140 9.69 6.09 7.99
CA ASN A 140 8.56 5.48 8.67
C ASN A 140 8.39 4.02 8.22
N VAL A 141 8.97 3.09 8.99
CA VAL A 141 8.83 1.64 8.77
C VAL A 141 7.77 1.05 9.71
N ASN A 142 6.76 0.42 9.13
CA ASN A 142 5.70 -0.30 9.82
C ASN A 142 5.91 -1.79 9.55
N ILE A 143 5.72 -2.62 10.59
CA ILE A 143 5.95 -4.06 10.52
C ILE A 143 4.69 -4.78 10.97
N PHE A 144 4.38 -5.88 10.30
CA PHE A 144 3.33 -6.84 10.61
C PHE A 144 3.98 -8.22 10.81
N PRO A 145 4.65 -8.42 11.96
CA PRO A 145 5.27 -9.70 12.30
C PRO A 145 4.21 -10.79 12.52
N SER A 146 4.53 -12.03 12.20
CA SER A 146 3.62 -13.18 12.32
C SER A 146 2.22 -12.94 11.73
N THR A 147 2.18 -12.26 10.57
CA THR A 147 0.97 -11.87 9.86
C THR A 147 1.00 -12.43 8.45
N VAL A 148 0.13 -13.41 8.19
CA VAL A 148 -0.03 -14.05 6.89
C VAL A 148 -0.78 -13.13 5.93
N VAL A 149 -0.23 -12.96 4.74
CA VAL A 149 -0.88 -12.27 3.62
C VAL A 149 -1.88 -13.23 2.99
N ASP A 150 -3.17 -12.87 2.98
CA ASP A 150 -4.26 -13.75 2.52
C ASP A 150 -5.34 -12.92 1.78
N VAL A 151 -6.41 -13.58 1.34
CA VAL A 151 -7.60 -13.00 0.71
C VAL A 151 -8.70 -12.66 1.73
N ARG A 152 -8.53 -13.04 3.00
CA ARG A 152 -9.47 -12.79 4.09
C ARG A 152 -8.74 -12.41 5.38
N ASP A 153 -9.38 -11.57 6.19
CA ASP A 153 -8.92 -11.33 7.55
C ASP A 153 -9.37 -12.45 8.48
N GLY A 154 -8.57 -12.76 9.51
CA GLY A 154 -8.93 -13.74 10.52
C GLY A 154 -7.70 -14.49 11.02
N THR A 155 -7.85 -15.80 11.20
CA THR A 155 -6.73 -16.71 11.45
C THR A 155 -6.54 -17.63 10.24
N ARG A 156 -5.29 -18.01 9.97
CA ARG A 156 -4.93 -18.98 8.94
C ARG A 156 -3.92 -19.98 9.49
N MET A 157 -4.07 -21.24 9.09
CA MET A 157 -3.01 -22.24 9.28
C MET A 157 -1.79 -21.84 8.46
N PHE A 158 -0.66 -21.71 9.14
CA PHE A 158 0.64 -21.46 8.51
C PHE A 158 1.60 -22.59 8.88
N TYR A 159 2.16 -23.25 7.88
CA TYR A 159 3.05 -24.38 8.04
C TYR A 159 4.48 -23.87 7.99
N LEU A 160 5.21 -24.10 9.07
CA LEU A 160 6.59 -23.63 9.20
C LEU A 160 7.54 -24.65 8.58
N ASP A 161 8.44 -24.17 7.74
CA ASP A 161 9.69 -24.85 7.48
C ASP A 161 10.58 -24.73 8.73
N THR A 162 11.06 -25.85 9.21
CA THR A 162 11.90 -25.96 10.42
C THR A 162 13.25 -26.60 10.13
N ILE A 163 13.52 -26.97 8.88
CA ILE A 163 14.64 -27.81 8.48
C ILE A 163 15.65 -27.03 7.62
N ASN A 164 15.21 -26.05 6.83
CA ASN A 164 16.11 -25.32 5.92
C ASN A 164 16.59 -23.99 6.54
N ASP A 165 17.29 -24.05 7.67
CA ASP A 165 17.86 -22.87 8.32
C ASP A 165 18.91 -22.14 7.46
N GLU A 166 19.67 -22.89 6.64
CA GLU A 166 20.65 -22.34 5.69
C GLU A 166 20.04 -21.48 4.57
N HIS A 167 18.73 -21.61 4.35
CA HIS A 167 17.95 -20.86 3.34
C HIS A 167 16.82 -20.07 4.00
N ASP A 168 17.03 -19.59 5.23
CA ASP A 168 16.06 -18.75 5.94
C ASP A 168 14.63 -19.37 6.03
N TYR A 169 14.45 -20.69 6.04
CA TYR A 169 13.13 -21.33 6.11
C TYR A 169 12.15 -20.92 5.00
N TRP A 170 12.65 -20.69 3.77
CA TRP A 170 11.87 -20.31 2.58
C TRP A 170 10.61 -21.18 2.39
N GLY A 171 10.62 -22.45 2.79
CA GLY A 171 9.46 -23.30 2.57
C GLY A 171 8.25 -23.12 3.50
N SER A 172 8.19 -22.03 4.28
CA SER A 172 7.08 -21.74 5.17
C SER A 172 5.88 -21.17 4.40
N SER A 173 4.75 -21.87 4.41
CA SER A 173 3.62 -21.54 3.52
C SER A 173 2.26 -21.78 4.17
N ILE A 174 1.18 -21.25 3.58
CA ILE A 174 -0.21 -21.63 3.94
C ILE A 174 -0.61 -23.01 3.38
N TYR A 175 0.21 -23.59 2.50
CA TYR A 175 -0.03 -24.86 1.86
C TYR A 175 0.70 -25.99 2.61
N ALA A 176 -0.07 -26.91 3.20
CA ALA A 176 0.48 -28.06 3.94
C ALA A 176 1.34 -28.99 3.07
N ASN A 177 1.09 -28.98 1.76
CA ASN A 177 1.78 -29.77 0.74
C ASN A 177 3.01 -29.07 0.16
N HIS A 178 3.43 -27.91 0.71
CA HIS A 178 4.72 -27.34 0.37
C HIS A 178 5.83 -28.37 0.70
N PRO A 179 6.77 -28.67 -0.21
CA PRO A 179 7.78 -29.70 0.01
C PRO A 179 8.49 -29.58 1.37
N ASP A 180 9.01 -28.40 1.70
CA ASP A 180 9.73 -28.22 2.97
C ASP A 180 8.79 -28.21 4.20
N ALA A 181 7.52 -27.81 4.03
CA ALA A 181 6.52 -27.94 5.09
C ALA A 181 6.21 -29.42 5.36
N VAL A 182 6.12 -30.25 4.31
CA VAL A 182 5.97 -31.71 4.43
C VAL A 182 7.20 -32.32 5.09
N ASP A 183 8.40 -31.92 4.68
CA ASP A 183 9.64 -32.40 5.27
C ASP A 183 9.75 -32.00 6.75
N SER A 184 9.22 -30.83 7.11
CA SER A 184 9.05 -30.33 8.49
C SER A 184 7.90 -30.97 9.26
N GLY A 185 7.24 -31.98 8.70
CA GLY A 185 6.15 -32.73 9.33
C GLY A 185 4.78 -32.05 9.29
N SER A 186 4.61 -31.02 8.48
CA SER A 186 3.38 -30.23 8.26
C SER A 186 2.76 -29.72 9.56
N ASN A 187 3.59 -29.34 10.54
CA ASN A 187 3.10 -28.82 11.81
C ASN A 187 2.64 -27.36 11.66
N GLY A 188 1.34 -27.16 11.42
CA GLY A 188 0.74 -25.84 11.25
C GLY A 188 0.57 -25.08 12.57
N THR A 189 0.83 -23.77 12.54
CA THR A 189 0.53 -22.83 13.62
C THR A 189 -0.58 -21.89 13.19
N GLU A 190 -1.55 -21.58 14.07
CA GLU A 190 -2.56 -20.57 13.76
C GLU A 190 -1.92 -19.18 13.85
N LEU A 191 -1.90 -18.44 12.73
CA LEU A 191 -1.39 -17.08 12.70
C LEU A 191 -2.49 -16.10 12.28
N THR A 192 -2.27 -14.82 12.59
CA THR A 192 -3.15 -13.75 12.11
C THR A 192 -3.02 -13.66 10.60
N ALA A 193 -4.15 -13.58 9.91
CA ALA A 193 -4.21 -13.39 8.47
C ALA A 193 -4.87 -12.07 8.12
N ILE A 194 -4.37 -11.41 7.08
CA ILE A 194 -4.88 -10.13 6.60
C ILE A 194 -5.31 -10.22 5.15
N ASN A 195 -6.48 -9.66 4.83
CA ASN A 195 -6.87 -9.43 3.45
C ASN A 195 -6.04 -8.26 2.89
N ILE A 196 -4.97 -8.57 2.16
CA ILE A 196 -4.04 -7.53 1.70
C ILE A 196 -4.67 -6.55 0.71
N SER A 197 -5.60 -7.04 -0.12
CA SER A 197 -6.33 -6.19 -1.07
C SER A 197 -7.19 -5.17 -0.35
N ARG A 198 -7.92 -5.59 0.69
CA ARG A 198 -8.66 -4.68 1.57
C ARG A 198 -7.73 -3.71 2.29
N TRP A 199 -6.61 -4.21 2.82
CA TRP A 199 -5.65 -3.37 3.52
C TRP A 199 -5.09 -2.26 2.61
N LEU A 200 -4.67 -2.58 1.39
CA LEU A 200 -4.20 -1.59 0.41
C LEU A 200 -5.27 -0.51 0.18
N LEU A 201 -6.48 -0.90 -0.19
CA LEU A 201 -7.60 0.02 -0.47
C LEU A 201 -7.97 0.92 0.72
N MET A 202 -7.70 0.49 1.95
CA MET A 202 -7.99 1.24 3.17
C MET A 202 -6.83 2.12 3.67
N ASN A 203 -5.60 1.86 3.23
CA ASN A 203 -4.39 2.52 3.74
C ASN A 203 -3.66 3.36 2.70
N THR A 204 -4.11 3.32 1.45
CA THR A 204 -3.58 4.13 0.34
C THR A 204 -4.67 5.02 -0.27
N LEU A 205 -4.25 6.02 -1.03
CA LEU A 205 -5.11 6.96 -1.74
C LEU A 205 -4.77 6.89 -3.23
N PRO A 206 -5.71 7.17 -4.15
CA PRO A 206 -5.45 7.12 -5.60
C PRO A 206 -4.38 8.10 -6.12
N HIS A 207 -3.86 8.99 -5.27
CA HIS A 207 -2.77 9.91 -5.61
C HIS A 207 -1.46 9.54 -4.92
N ASP A 208 -1.40 8.49 -4.11
CA ASP A 208 -0.13 7.93 -3.66
C ASP A 208 0.58 7.25 -4.83
N PHE A 209 1.90 7.10 -4.74
CA PHE A 209 2.67 6.22 -5.60
C PHE A 209 3.02 4.96 -4.81
N VAL A 210 2.47 3.81 -5.20
CA VAL A 210 2.51 2.57 -4.42
C VAL A 210 3.21 1.48 -5.20
N VAL A 211 4.27 0.95 -4.59
CA VAL A 211 5.05 -0.19 -5.07
C VAL A 211 4.82 -1.35 -4.11
N VAL A 212 4.43 -2.50 -4.66
CA VAL A 212 4.24 -3.74 -3.92
C VAL A 212 5.25 -4.77 -4.42
N LYS A 213 6.09 -5.32 -3.52
CA LYS A 213 6.86 -6.55 -3.74
C LYS A 213 6.09 -7.70 -3.10
N MET A 214 5.98 -8.81 -3.80
CA MET A 214 5.24 -9.99 -3.36
C MET A 214 6.03 -11.25 -3.64
N ASP A 215 6.28 -11.98 -2.58
CA ASP A 215 6.96 -13.27 -2.54
C ASP A 215 6.50 -13.88 -1.21
N ILE A 216 5.48 -14.72 -1.29
CA ILE A 216 4.67 -15.21 -0.17
C ILE A 216 4.42 -16.72 -0.32
N GLU A 217 5.42 -17.40 -0.87
CA GLU A 217 5.59 -18.86 -0.87
C GLU A 217 4.35 -19.62 -1.36
N GLY A 218 3.80 -19.17 -2.49
CA GLY A 218 2.68 -19.78 -3.19
C GLY A 218 1.37 -19.01 -3.06
N SER A 219 1.21 -18.19 -2.03
CA SER A 219 -0.04 -17.48 -1.78
C SER A 219 -0.39 -16.46 -2.88
N GLU A 220 0.56 -16.16 -3.79
CA GLU A 220 0.35 -15.27 -4.95
C GLU A 220 -0.81 -15.74 -5.83
N TYR A 221 -0.97 -17.07 -5.99
CA TYR A 221 -1.99 -17.66 -6.84
C TYR A 221 -3.42 -17.44 -6.32
N ASP A 222 -3.59 -17.21 -5.02
CA ASP A 222 -4.86 -16.81 -4.42
C ASP A 222 -5.00 -15.28 -4.34
N VAL A 223 -3.92 -14.57 -4.01
CA VAL A 223 -3.93 -13.12 -3.80
C VAL A 223 -4.10 -12.33 -5.10
N ILE A 224 -3.43 -12.71 -6.19
CA ILE A 224 -3.46 -11.96 -7.46
C ILE A 224 -4.86 -11.93 -8.11
N PRO A 225 -5.61 -13.06 -8.22
CA PRO A 225 -7.00 -13.02 -8.66
C PRO A 225 -7.88 -12.13 -7.77
N HIS A 226 -7.72 -12.24 -6.45
CA HIS A 226 -8.51 -11.48 -5.48
C HIS A 226 -8.22 -9.98 -5.55
N MET A 227 -6.96 -9.60 -5.76
CA MET A 227 -6.55 -8.22 -6.06
C MET A 227 -7.31 -7.66 -7.27
N ALA A 228 -7.40 -8.44 -8.36
CA ALA A 228 -8.16 -8.05 -9.54
C ALA A 228 -9.67 -7.94 -9.24
N GLU A 229 -10.25 -8.88 -8.50
CA GLU A 229 -11.67 -8.81 -8.10
C GLU A 229 -11.97 -7.55 -7.25
N MET A 230 -11.07 -7.21 -6.33
CA MET A 230 -11.17 -6.05 -5.45
C MET A 230 -10.79 -4.72 -6.11
N ARG A 231 -10.31 -4.74 -7.36
CA ARG A 231 -9.91 -3.54 -8.11
C ARG A 231 -8.78 -2.75 -7.47
N VAL A 232 -7.79 -3.45 -6.91
CA VAL A 232 -6.64 -2.79 -6.26
C VAL A 232 -5.83 -1.91 -7.21
N TRP A 233 -5.95 -2.10 -8.54
CA TRP A 233 -5.35 -1.23 -9.57
C TRP A 233 -5.73 0.25 -9.43
N THR A 234 -6.77 0.57 -8.67
CA THR A 234 -7.14 1.96 -8.36
C THR A 234 -6.18 2.66 -7.41
N VAL A 235 -5.28 1.92 -6.75
CA VAL A 235 -4.38 2.43 -5.71
C VAL A 235 -2.96 1.85 -5.75
N ILE A 236 -2.63 1.01 -6.74
CA ILE A 236 -1.27 0.47 -6.92
C ILE A 236 -0.72 0.88 -8.28
N ASP A 237 0.55 1.27 -8.31
CA ASP A 237 1.24 1.65 -9.54
C ASP A 237 2.12 0.50 -10.05
N HIS A 238 2.84 -0.15 -9.13
CA HIS A 238 3.74 -1.26 -9.43
C HIS A 238 3.48 -2.45 -8.54
N LEU A 239 3.47 -3.65 -9.15
CA LEU A 239 3.33 -4.92 -8.46
C LEU A 239 4.37 -5.90 -9.01
N LEU A 240 5.40 -6.16 -8.22
CA LEU A 240 6.49 -7.08 -8.49
C LEU A 240 6.18 -8.39 -7.77
N VAL A 241 6.13 -9.49 -8.51
CA VAL A 241 5.67 -10.79 -8.01
C VAL A 241 6.68 -11.86 -8.38
N GLU A 242 7.18 -12.58 -7.37
CA GLU A 242 7.89 -13.84 -7.55
C GLU A 242 6.88 -14.98 -7.53
N TRP A 243 6.92 -15.86 -8.54
CA TRP A 243 5.93 -16.91 -8.72
C TRP A 243 6.44 -18.26 -8.22
N HIS A 244 5.87 -18.73 -7.12
CA HIS A 244 6.15 -20.04 -6.54
C HIS A 244 5.29 -21.14 -7.19
N SER A 245 5.74 -21.59 -8.37
CA SER A 245 5.04 -22.62 -9.14
C SER A 245 5.15 -24.03 -8.52
N GLY A 246 4.24 -24.93 -8.88
CA GLY A 246 4.30 -26.35 -8.48
C GLY A 246 3.43 -26.74 -7.27
N LEU A 247 2.86 -25.78 -6.55
CA LEU A 247 1.96 -26.02 -5.41
C LEU A 247 0.47 -26.06 -5.79
N HIS A 248 0.15 -25.59 -7.00
CA HIS A 248 -1.21 -25.23 -7.42
C HIS A 248 -1.71 -26.09 -8.56
N ASP A 249 -3.03 -26.35 -8.60
CA ASP A 249 -3.67 -26.96 -9.75
C ASP A 249 -3.76 -25.99 -10.96
N GLU A 250 -4.08 -26.54 -12.13
CA GLU A 250 -4.16 -25.73 -13.35
C GLU A 250 -5.25 -24.64 -13.28
N ASP A 251 -6.32 -24.84 -12.50
CA ASP A 251 -7.39 -23.84 -12.36
C ASP A 251 -6.91 -22.62 -11.57
N ALA A 252 -6.17 -22.83 -10.48
CA ALA A 252 -5.53 -21.77 -9.71
C ALA A 252 -4.52 -21.00 -10.57
N VAL A 253 -3.67 -21.69 -11.33
CA VAL A 253 -2.74 -21.07 -12.27
C VAL A 253 -3.49 -20.20 -13.30
N ARG A 254 -4.54 -20.74 -13.93
CA ARG A 254 -5.38 -19.98 -14.88
C ARG A 254 -6.02 -18.74 -14.26
N ARG A 255 -6.54 -18.85 -13.03
CA ARG A 255 -7.12 -17.69 -12.31
C ARG A 255 -6.07 -16.62 -12.05
N ALA A 256 -4.88 -17.01 -11.59
CA ALA A 256 -3.77 -16.09 -11.33
C ALA A 256 -3.34 -15.35 -12.61
N GLU A 257 -3.19 -16.06 -13.73
CA GLU A 257 -2.88 -15.45 -15.02
C GLU A 257 -3.96 -14.45 -15.48
N MET A 258 -5.24 -14.79 -15.31
CA MET A 258 -6.35 -13.88 -15.65
C MET A 258 -6.34 -12.64 -14.76
N GLY A 259 -6.10 -12.81 -13.45
CA GLY A 259 -5.97 -11.71 -12.49
C GLY A 259 -4.83 -10.76 -12.88
N MET A 260 -3.64 -11.31 -13.17
CA MET A 260 -2.49 -10.55 -13.64
C MET A 260 -2.80 -9.78 -14.92
N LYS A 261 -3.34 -10.46 -15.95
CA LYS A 261 -3.73 -9.82 -17.22
C LYS A 261 -4.73 -8.68 -16.99
N LYS A 262 -5.65 -8.85 -16.04
CA LYS A 262 -6.62 -7.80 -15.68
C LYS A 262 -5.95 -6.61 -14.99
N LEU A 263 -5.06 -6.84 -14.03
CA LEU A 263 -4.32 -5.78 -13.34
C LEU A 263 -3.49 -4.95 -14.34
N VAL A 264 -2.77 -5.62 -15.25
CA VAL A 264 -1.99 -4.96 -16.31
C VAL A 264 -2.90 -4.18 -17.27
N ALA A 265 -4.01 -4.75 -17.70
CA ALA A 265 -4.96 -4.08 -18.60
C ALA A 265 -5.59 -2.82 -17.97
N GLU A 266 -5.66 -2.74 -16.64
CA GLU A 266 -6.17 -1.59 -15.90
C GLU A 266 -5.07 -0.60 -15.48
N GLY A 267 -3.81 -0.83 -15.89
CA GLY A 267 -2.72 0.13 -15.77
C GLY A 267 -1.69 -0.16 -14.68
N VAL A 268 -1.78 -1.29 -13.97
CA VAL A 268 -0.73 -1.70 -13.02
C VAL A 268 0.50 -2.15 -13.79
N ASN A 269 1.67 -1.62 -13.45
CA ASN A 269 2.92 -2.07 -14.03
C ASN A 269 3.42 -3.32 -13.27
N MET A 270 3.49 -4.45 -13.97
CA MET A 270 3.94 -5.73 -13.44
C MET A 270 5.15 -6.22 -14.24
N PRO A 271 6.36 -5.73 -13.94
CA PRO A 271 7.57 -6.24 -14.57
C PRO A 271 7.81 -7.71 -14.16
N GLU A 272 8.54 -8.45 -14.98
CA GLU A 272 9.12 -9.72 -14.56
C GLU A 272 10.01 -9.47 -13.34
N TYR A 273 9.82 -10.27 -12.30
CA TYR A 273 10.50 -10.14 -11.03
C TYR A 273 10.74 -11.52 -10.44
N ASP A 274 11.90 -11.66 -9.82
CA ASP A 274 12.38 -12.86 -9.12
C ASP A 274 13.22 -12.32 -7.97
N SER A 275 12.94 -12.71 -6.73
CA SER A 275 13.70 -12.16 -5.60
C SER A 275 15.13 -12.71 -5.63
N PRO A 276 16.14 -11.89 -5.29
CA PRO A 276 17.50 -12.38 -5.23
C PRO A 276 17.66 -13.33 -4.04
N ALA A 277 18.08 -14.58 -4.32
CA ALA A 277 18.48 -15.59 -3.35
C ALA A 277 19.52 -15.07 -2.33
#